data_AF-A0A377XKI3-F1
#
_entry.id   AF-A0A377XKI3-F1
#
_cell.length_a   1.000
_cell.length_b   1.000
_cell.length_c   1.000
_cell.angle_alpha   90.00
_cell.angle_beta   90.00
_cell.angle_gamma   90.00
#
_symmetry.space_group_name_H-M   'P 1'
#
loop_
_entity.id
_entity.type
_entity.pdbx_description
1 polymer ?
#
loop_
_entity_poly.entity_id
_entity_poly.type
_entity_poly.pdbx_seq_one_letter_code
_entity_poly.pdbx_strand_id
1 'polypeptide(L)'
;MKVLLIYAHPEPRSLNGALKNFAIRHLQQAGHEVQVSDLYAMRWKAGYDADDSGAPPVGEFWRPTLDSKQAFAQGTQSADIVAEQEKLLWADMVIFQFPLWWFSMPAIMKGWIDRVYAWGFAYGVGEHSDSHWGGPLRGRHFRRQAGDADRHRRRLGGTLFTARDQWPHRRHPVPHSARYAVLSRL
;
A
#
# COMPACT_ATOMS: atom_id res chain seq x y z
N MET A 1 -15.76 -19.59 2.24
CA MET A 1 -15.54 -18.18 1.82
C MET A 1 -14.20 -18.08 1.12
N LYS A 2 -14.06 -17.09 0.25
CA LYS A 2 -12.84 -16.73 -0.47
C LYS A 2 -12.12 -15.62 0.28
N VAL A 3 -10.89 -15.87 0.73
CA VAL A 3 -10.09 -14.92 1.50
C VAL A 3 -8.84 -14.53 0.72
N LEU A 4 -8.63 -13.23 0.54
CA LEU A 4 -7.40 -12.67 -0.01
C LEU A 4 -6.52 -12.11 1.10
N LEU A 5 -5.30 -12.61 1.22
CA LEU A 5 -4.29 -12.14 2.17
C LEU A 5 -3.22 -11.32 1.44
N ILE A 6 -3.21 -10.00 1.65
CA ILE A 6 -2.17 -9.11 1.15
C ILE A 6 -1.09 -8.98 2.24
N TYR A 7 0.11 -9.47 1.95
CA TYR A 7 1.21 -9.59 2.91
C TYR A 7 2.40 -8.72 2.50
N ALA A 8 2.88 -7.90 3.43
CA ALA A 8 4.05 -7.04 3.22
C ALA A 8 5.09 -7.22 4.33
N HIS A 9 5.99 -8.18 4.15
CA HIS A 9 7.22 -8.26 4.94
C HIS A 9 8.35 -8.97 4.15
N PRO A 10 9.59 -8.43 4.14
CA PRO A 10 10.66 -8.94 3.27
C PRO A 10 11.27 -10.27 3.74
N GLU A 11 11.29 -10.53 5.05
CA GLU A 11 11.87 -11.75 5.64
C GLU A 11 10.80 -12.83 5.89
N PRO A 12 10.83 -13.98 5.19
CA PRO A 12 9.85 -15.07 5.35
C PRO A 12 9.88 -15.75 6.73
N ARG A 13 11.00 -15.70 7.45
CA ARG A 13 11.16 -16.27 8.80
C ARG A 13 10.80 -15.29 9.92
N SER A 14 10.32 -14.09 9.58
CA SER A 14 9.89 -13.10 10.55
C SER A 14 8.65 -13.53 11.34
N LEU A 15 8.34 -12.80 12.42
CA LEU A 15 7.07 -12.97 13.12
C LEU A 15 5.87 -12.81 12.18
N ASN A 16 5.92 -11.83 11.26
CA ASN A 16 4.88 -11.67 10.25
C ASN A 16 4.81 -12.89 9.32
N GLY A 17 5.95 -13.43 8.87
CA GLY A 17 6.00 -14.65 8.08
C GLY A 17 5.36 -15.85 8.80
N ALA A 18 5.65 -16.01 10.10
CA ALA A 18 5.05 -17.05 10.93
C ALA A 18 3.52 -16.87 11.08
N LEU A 19 3.05 -15.64 11.34
CA LEU A 19 1.62 -15.31 11.46
C LEU A 19 0.88 -15.51 10.13
N LYS A 20 1.49 -15.15 8.99
CA LYS A 20 0.95 -15.39 7.65
C LYS A 20 0.69 -16.87 7.45
N ASN A 21 1.71 -17.69 7.69
CA ASN A 21 1.62 -19.13 7.51
C ASN A 21 0.61 -19.79 8.46
N PHE A 22 0.51 -19.29 9.70
CA PHE A 22 -0.52 -19.71 10.63
C PHE A 22 -1.93 -19.36 10.13
N ALA A 23 -2.15 -18.12 9.69
CA ALA A 23 -3.45 -17.66 9.20
C ALA A 23 -3.92 -18.46 7.99
N ILE A 24 -3.04 -18.68 7.00
CA ILE A 24 -3.34 -19.49 5.80
C ILE A 24 -3.80 -20.89 6.21
N ARG A 25 -3.00 -21.60 7.03
CA ARG A 25 -3.34 -22.96 7.46
C ARG A 25 -4.66 -23.00 8.22
N HIS A 26 -4.88 -22.06 9.13
CA HIS A 26 -6.08 -22.02 9.96
C HIS A 26 -7.34 -21.77 9.12
N LEU A 27 -7.29 -20.81 8.18
CA LEU A 27 -8.42 -20.51 7.28
C LEU A 27 -8.72 -21.70 6.35
N GLN A 28 -7.68 -22.35 5.81
CA GLN A 28 -7.85 -23.54 4.97
C GLN A 28 -8.45 -24.71 5.76
N GLN A 29 -7.99 -24.95 6.99
CA GLN A 29 -8.55 -25.98 7.89
C GLN A 29 -10.01 -25.71 8.25
N ALA A 30 -10.43 -24.45 8.29
CA ALA A 30 -11.83 -24.04 8.48
C ALA A 30 -12.67 -24.14 7.18
N GLY A 31 -12.13 -24.67 6.08
CA GLY A 31 -12.84 -24.86 4.81
C GLY A 31 -12.95 -23.58 3.97
N HIS A 32 -12.06 -22.60 4.16
CA HIS A 32 -12.01 -21.40 3.34
C HIS A 32 -10.97 -21.53 2.21
N GLU A 33 -11.27 -20.94 1.06
CA GLU A 33 -10.30 -20.78 -0.03
C GLU A 33 -9.43 -19.55 0.25
N VAL A 34 -8.12 -19.68 0.09
CA VAL A 34 -7.17 -18.59 0.42
C VAL A 34 -6.26 -18.32 -0.77
N GLN A 35 -6.27 -17.08 -1.27
CA GLN A 35 -5.26 -16.55 -2.18
C GLN A 35 -4.36 -15.56 -1.42
N VAL A 36 -3.10 -15.46 -1.86
CA VAL A 36 -2.09 -14.64 -1.21
C VAL A 36 -1.42 -13.73 -2.24
N SER A 37 -1.26 -12.46 -1.88
CA SER A 37 -0.36 -11.54 -2.57
C SER A 37 0.79 -11.18 -1.63
N ASP A 38 1.89 -11.93 -1.76
CA ASP A 38 3.14 -11.69 -1.04
C ASP A 38 3.96 -10.65 -1.80
N LEU A 39 3.82 -9.37 -1.42
CA LEU A 39 4.27 -8.24 -2.24
C LEU A 39 5.79 -8.24 -2.46
N TYR A 40 6.56 -8.71 -1.48
CA TYR A 40 8.00 -8.81 -1.61
C TYR A 40 8.41 -10.00 -2.50
N ALA A 41 7.75 -11.16 -2.35
CA ALA A 41 8.01 -12.31 -3.21
C ALA A 41 7.63 -12.04 -4.68
N MET A 42 6.56 -11.26 -4.91
CA MET A 42 6.12 -10.81 -6.23
C MET A 42 7.00 -9.72 -6.84
N ARG A 43 7.94 -9.15 -6.07
CA ARG A 43 8.74 -7.97 -6.45
C ARG A 43 7.85 -6.82 -6.92
N TRP A 44 6.79 -6.56 -6.16
CA TRP A 44 5.75 -5.60 -6.52
C TRP A 44 6.31 -4.19 -6.77
N LYS A 45 5.95 -3.59 -7.92
CA LYS A 45 6.24 -2.20 -8.24
C LYS A 45 5.41 -1.29 -7.34
N ALA A 46 6.07 -0.48 -6.50
CA ALA A 46 5.37 0.37 -5.54
C ALA A 46 5.01 1.77 -6.09
N GLY A 47 5.82 2.33 -6.97
CA GLY A 47 5.53 3.64 -7.57
C GLY A 47 4.42 3.54 -8.61
N TYR A 48 3.41 4.42 -8.52
CA TYR A 48 2.42 4.60 -9.58
C TYR A 48 2.93 5.64 -10.59
N ASP A 49 2.94 5.30 -11.87
CA ASP A 49 3.43 6.17 -12.94
C ASP A 49 2.71 5.88 -14.28
N ALA A 50 3.18 6.52 -15.36
CA ALA A 50 2.56 6.43 -16.68
C ALA A 50 2.59 5.00 -17.28
N ASP A 51 3.58 4.18 -16.94
CA ASP A 51 3.71 2.83 -17.51
C ASP A 51 2.57 1.91 -17.07
N ASP A 52 1.89 2.25 -15.96
CA ASP A 52 0.76 1.48 -15.44
C ASP A 52 -0.53 1.67 -16.26
N SER A 53 -0.59 2.70 -17.12
CA SER A 53 -1.78 3.02 -17.92
C SER A 53 -1.82 2.35 -19.30
N GLY A 54 -0.67 1.88 -19.81
CA GLY A 54 -0.56 1.13 -21.07
C GLY A 54 -0.99 1.88 -22.33
N ALA A 55 -1.17 3.20 -22.27
CA ALA A 55 -1.61 4.03 -23.38
C ALA A 55 -0.95 5.43 -23.33
N PRO A 56 -0.91 6.18 -24.45
CA PRO A 56 -0.51 7.59 -24.44
C PRO A 56 -1.43 8.42 -23.53
N PRO A 57 -0.95 9.58 -23.01
CA PRO A 57 -1.75 10.42 -22.15
C PRO A 57 -3.10 10.84 -22.76
N VAL A 58 -4.15 10.85 -21.94
CA VAL A 58 -5.50 11.34 -22.33
C VAL A 58 -5.48 12.82 -22.73
N GLY A 59 -4.60 13.61 -22.09
CA GLY A 59 -4.47 15.05 -22.31
C GLY A 59 -3.09 15.43 -22.84
N GLU A 60 -2.72 16.70 -22.66
CA GLU A 60 -1.41 17.22 -23.07
C GLU A 60 -0.23 16.53 -22.36
N PHE A 61 -0.44 16.09 -21.11
CA PHE A 61 0.51 15.35 -20.30
C PHE A 61 -0.22 14.33 -19.42
N TRP A 62 0.52 13.31 -18.96
CA TRP A 62 -0.02 12.25 -18.10
C TRP A 62 -0.48 12.79 -16.75
N ARG A 63 -1.65 12.35 -16.31
CA ARG A 63 -2.30 12.75 -15.06
C ARG A 63 -2.74 11.49 -14.31
N PRO A 64 -2.26 11.27 -13.07
CA PRO A 64 -2.56 10.06 -12.29
C PRO A 64 -4.03 9.66 -12.26
N THR A 65 -4.93 10.62 -12.23
CA THR A 65 -6.36 10.40 -12.08
C THR A 65 -7.07 10.07 -13.39
N LEU A 66 -6.90 10.89 -14.43
CA LEU A 66 -7.65 10.74 -15.68
C LEU A 66 -7.14 9.58 -16.54
N ASP A 67 -5.82 9.38 -16.56
CA ASP A 67 -5.22 8.26 -17.27
C ASP A 67 -5.56 6.92 -16.57
N SER A 68 -5.63 6.89 -15.23
CA SER A 68 -6.17 5.73 -14.50
C SER A 68 -7.62 5.42 -14.91
N LYS A 69 -8.48 6.45 -14.99
CA LYS A 69 -9.89 6.29 -15.39
C LYS A 69 -10.01 5.71 -16.80
N GLN A 70 -9.26 6.25 -17.76
CA GLN A 70 -9.27 5.73 -19.13
C GLN A 70 -8.74 4.31 -19.17
N ALA A 71 -7.59 4.05 -18.52
CA ALA A 71 -6.95 2.74 -18.56
C ALA A 71 -7.84 1.63 -17.98
N PHE A 72 -8.53 1.90 -16.88
CA PHE A 72 -9.50 0.94 -16.32
C PHE A 72 -10.69 0.74 -17.26
N ALA A 73 -11.27 1.82 -17.80
CA ALA A 73 -12.42 1.73 -18.70
C ALA A 73 -12.12 1.03 -20.03
N GLN A 74 -10.89 1.15 -20.53
CA GLN A 74 -10.43 0.56 -21.79
C GLN A 74 -9.69 -0.77 -21.61
N GLY A 75 -9.42 -1.21 -20.38
CA GLY A 75 -8.71 -2.45 -20.08
C GLY A 75 -7.23 -2.43 -20.47
N THR A 76 -6.57 -1.26 -20.43
CA THR A 76 -5.16 -1.09 -20.82
C THR A 76 -4.20 -1.05 -19.63
N GLN A 77 -4.69 -1.24 -18.40
CA GLN A 77 -3.84 -1.26 -17.22
C GLN A 77 -2.77 -2.36 -17.29
N SER A 78 -1.66 -2.14 -16.61
CA SER A 78 -0.60 -3.16 -16.52
C SER A 78 -1.14 -4.47 -15.93
N ALA A 79 -0.65 -5.59 -16.47
CA ALA A 79 -1.20 -6.92 -16.17
C ALA A 79 -1.12 -7.30 -14.68
N ASP A 80 -0.11 -6.80 -13.97
CA ASP A 80 0.03 -7.01 -12.53
C ASP A 80 -1.05 -6.28 -11.72
N ILE A 81 -1.50 -5.11 -12.16
CA ILE A 81 -2.64 -4.41 -11.54
C ILE A 81 -3.93 -5.19 -11.80
N VAL A 82 -4.17 -5.60 -13.05
CA VAL A 82 -5.39 -6.35 -13.42
C VAL A 82 -5.50 -7.64 -12.60
N ALA A 83 -4.41 -8.40 -12.47
CA ALA A 83 -4.40 -9.63 -11.68
C ALA A 83 -4.77 -9.39 -10.19
N GLU A 84 -4.31 -8.30 -9.59
CA GLU A 84 -4.67 -7.98 -8.20
C GLU A 84 -6.12 -7.48 -8.05
N GLN A 85 -6.65 -6.77 -9.05
CA GLN A 85 -8.06 -6.39 -9.11
C GLN A 85 -8.97 -7.62 -9.23
N GLU A 86 -8.59 -8.62 -10.03
CA GLU A 86 -9.30 -9.90 -10.15
C GLU A 86 -9.36 -10.65 -8.81
N LYS A 87 -8.24 -10.71 -8.07
CA LYS A 87 -8.23 -11.28 -6.72
C LYS A 87 -9.16 -10.54 -5.76
N LEU A 88 -9.21 -9.21 -5.85
CA LEU A 88 -10.13 -8.38 -5.06
C LEU A 88 -11.59 -8.66 -5.41
N LEU A 89 -11.91 -8.85 -6.69
CA LEU A 89 -13.26 -9.24 -7.14
C LEU A 89 -13.63 -10.65 -6.69
N TRP A 90 -12.66 -11.57 -6.69
CA TRP A 90 -12.82 -12.94 -6.24
C TRP A 90 -13.08 -13.04 -4.72
N ALA A 91 -12.42 -12.22 -3.90
CA ALA A 91 -12.47 -12.36 -2.44
C ALA A 91 -13.80 -11.91 -1.82
N ASP A 92 -14.26 -12.63 -0.80
CA ASP A 92 -15.32 -12.20 0.12
C ASP A 92 -14.73 -11.37 1.28
N MET A 93 -13.49 -11.70 1.66
CA MET A 93 -12.75 -11.05 2.75
C MET A 93 -11.32 -10.72 2.31
N VAL A 94 -10.84 -9.53 2.66
CA VAL A 94 -9.46 -9.09 2.41
C VAL A 94 -8.76 -8.81 3.73
N ILE A 95 -7.62 -9.46 3.95
CA ILE A 95 -6.77 -9.28 5.11
C ILE A 95 -5.49 -8.57 4.68
N PHE A 96 -5.19 -7.43 5.30
CA PHE A 96 -3.91 -6.74 5.16
C PHE A 96 -3.02 -7.09 6.34
N GLN A 97 -1.91 -7.77 6.07
CA GLN A 97 -0.94 -8.17 7.08
C GLN A 97 0.41 -7.48 6.86
N PHE A 98 0.82 -6.68 7.85
CA PHE A 98 2.05 -5.89 7.78
C PHE A 98 2.55 -5.49 9.18
N PRO A 99 3.88 -5.28 9.34
CA PRO A 99 4.42 -4.57 10.49
C PRO A 99 4.07 -3.08 10.41
N LEU A 100 3.76 -2.46 11.55
CA LEU A 100 3.56 -1.00 11.61
C LEU A 100 4.91 -0.30 11.42
N TRP A 101 5.11 0.36 10.29
CA TRP A 101 6.32 1.14 10.00
C TRP A 101 5.95 2.62 9.93
N TRP A 102 6.62 3.44 10.74
CA TRP A 102 6.37 4.89 10.80
C TRP A 102 4.88 5.24 10.94
N PHE A 103 4.21 4.55 11.87
CA PHE A 103 2.77 4.72 12.13
C PHE A 103 1.85 4.45 10.92
N SER A 104 2.35 3.76 9.90
CA SER A 104 1.62 3.46 8.67
C SER A 104 1.93 2.05 8.14
N MET A 105 1.42 1.74 6.95
CA MET A 105 1.76 0.54 6.19
C MET A 105 3.16 0.67 5.53
N PRO A 106 3.88 -0.44 5.31
CA PRO A 106 5.09 -0.45 4.49
C PRO A 106 4.86 0.19 3.11
N ALA A 107 5.86 0.89 2.58
CA ALA A 107 5.74 1.60 1.30
C ALA A 107 5.29 0.70 0.14
N ILE A 108 5.72 -0.58 0.11
CA ILE A 108 5.29 -1.54 -0.91
C ILE A 108 3.80 -1.84 -0.85
N MET A 109 3.21 -1.86 0.36
CA MET A 109 1.76 -2.04 0.54
C MET A 109 1.00 -0.77 0.18
N LYS A 110 1.54 0.41 0.53
CA LYS A 110 0.96 1.67 0.09
C LYS A 110 0.95 1.79 -1.43
N GLY A 111 2.05 1.39 -2.08
CA GLY A 111 2.15 1.33 -3.53
C GLY A 111 1.18 0.33 -4.16
N TRP A 112 0.93 -0.81 -3.50
CA TRP A 112 -0.13 -1.74 -3.91
C TRP A 112 -1.50 -1.07 -3.89
N ILE A 113 -1.82 -0.33 -2.83
CA ILE A 113 -3.06 0.46 -2.77
C ILE A 113 -3.10 1.49 -3.90
N ASP A 114 -2.05 2.28 -4.07
CA ASP A 114 -2.01 3.38 -5.05
C ASP A 114 -2.19 2.92 -6.50
N ARG A 115 -1.64 1.75 -6.84
CA ARG A 115 -1.73 1.20 -8.20
C ARG A 115 -3.00 0.39 -8.43
N VAL A 116 -3.44 -0.42 -7.45
CA VAL A 116 -4.59 -1.34 -7.61
C VAL A 116 -5.92 -0.61 -7.46
N TYR A 117 -6.00 0.38 -6.57
CA TYR A 117 -7.23 1.14 -6.32
C TYR A 117 -7.44 2.20 -7.40
N ALA A 118 -7.63 1.77 -8.64
CA ALA A 118 -7.79 2.63 -9.81
C ALA A 118 -9.10 3.44 -9.78
N TRP A 119 -9.10 4.57 -10.52
CA TRP A 119 -10.32 5.33 -10.80
C TRP A 119 -11.25 4.47 -11.66
N GLY A 120 -12.50 4.30 -11.23
CA GLY A 120 -13.49 3.46 -11.91
C GLY A 120 -13.58 2.06 -11.31
N PHE A 121 -12.58 1.67 -10.52
CA PHE A 121 -12.57 0.41 -9.79
C PHE A 121 -12.84 0.58 -8.29
N ALA A 122 -11.99 1.32 -7.58
CA ALA A 122 -12.07 1.44 -6.12
C ALA A 122 -12.62 2.80 -5.68
N TYR A 123 -12.44 3.84 -6.49
CA TYR A 123 -12.94 5.19 -6.24
C TYR A 123 -13.35 5.86 -7.56
N GLY A 124 -14.02 7.02 -7.49
CA GLY A 124 -14.47 7.75 -8.69
C GLY A 124 -15.62 7.04 -9.44
N VAL A 125 -16.37 6.20 -8.71
CA VAL A 125 -17.52 5.41 -9.14
C VAL A 125 -18.78 5.87 -8.42
N GLY A 126 -19.87 6.08 -9.17
CA GLY A 126 -21.16 6.49 -8.61
C GLY A 126 -21.21 7.92 -8.04
N GLU A 127 -22.42 8.37 -7.70
CA GLU A 127 -22.60 9.59 -6.89
C GLU A 127 -22.03 9.35 -5.49
N HIS A 128 -21.20 10.27 -5.02
CA HIS A 128 -20.78 10.32 -3.62
C HIS A 128 -21.69 11.33 -2.92
N SER A 129 -22.64 10.84 -2.14
CA SER A 129 -23.55 11.66 -1.33
C SER A 129 -23.58 11.14 0.10
N ASP A 130 -24.19 11.90 1.01
CA ASP A 130 -24.38 11.49 2.41
C ASP A 130 -25.06 10.11 2.56
N SER A 131 -25.75 9.64 1.52
CA SER A 131 -26.51 8.38 1.49
C SER A 131 -25.98 7.31 0.53
N HIS A 132 -25.00 7.63 -0.33
CA HIS A 132 -24.46 6.72 -1.34
C HIS A 132 -22.94 6.70 -1.34
N TRP A 133 -22.39 5.55 -0.96
CA TRP A 133 -20.97 5.22 -1.01
C TRP A 133 -20.84 3.89 -1.75
N GLY A 134 -20.80 3.90 -3.07
CA GLY A 134 -20.99 2.67 -3.85
C GLY A 134 -20.08 2.51 -5.06
N GLY A 135 -19.17 1.55 -4.97
CA GLY A 135 -18.32 1.07 -6.07
C GLY A 135 -18.26 -0.46 -6.16
N PRO A 136 -17.51 -1.02 -7.13
CA PRO A 136 -17.29 -2.47 -7.32
C PRO A 136 -16.91 -3.27 -6.08
N LEU A 137 -16.42 -2.62 -5.01
CA LEU A 137 -15.98 -3.22 -3.74
C LEU A 137 -17.10 -3.36 -2.68
N ARG A 138 -18.35 -3.00 -2.99
CA ARG A 138 -19.47 -3.08 -2.05
C ARG A 138 -19.73 -4.53 -1.58
N GLY A 139 -19.90 -4.70 -0.26
CA GLY A 139 -20.20 -6.00 0.35
C GLY A 139 -18.97 -6.82 0.78
N ARG A 140 -17.74 -6.36 0.50
CA ARG A 140 -16.51 -7.01 0.97
C ARG A 140 -16.10 -6.55 2.35
N HIS A 141 -15.61 -7.48 3.17
CA HIS A 141 -15.10 -7.19 4.52
C HIS A 141 -13.58 -6.99 4.50
N PHE A 142 -13.13 -5.80 4.91
CA PHE A 142 -11.72 -5.47 5.05
C PHE A 142 -11.28 -5.60 6.51
N ARG A 143 -10.20 -6.36 6.76
CA ARG A 143 -9.61 -6.50 8.10
C ARG A 143 -8.12 -6.18 8.07
N ARG A 144 -7.67 -5.36 9.01
CA ARG A 144 -6.26 -5.11 9.28
C ARG A 144 -5.75 -6.09 10.32
N GLN A 145 -4.62 -6.74 10.06
CA GLN A 145 -3.89 -7.51 11.05
C GLN A 145 -2.47 -6.94 11.18
N ALA A 146 -2.27 -6.11 12.19
CA ALA A 146 -0.96 -5.59 12.53
C ALA A 146 -0.27 -6.56 13.51
N GLY A 147 0.94 -7.01 13.16
CA GLY A 147 1.81 -7.72 14.09
C GLY A 147 2.45 -6.73 15.04
N ASP A 148 1.89 -6.60 16.24
CA ASP A 148 2.42 -5.73 17.29
C ASP A 148 3.55 -6.46 18.02
N ALA A 149 4.80 -6.05 17.79
CA ALA A 149 5.96 -6.63 18.48
C ALA A 149 6.11 -6.12 19.93
N ASP A 150 5.27 -5.17 20.38
CA ASP A 150 5.53 -4.39 21.59
C ASP A 150 4.61 -4.72 22.79
N ARG A 151 3.89 -5.86 22.75
CA ARG A 151 3.07 -6.31 23.89
C ARG A 151 3.87 -7.14 24.90
N HIS A 152 5.06 -6.68 25.28
CA HIS A 152 5.78 -7.13 26.49
C HIS A 152 6.66 -6.02 27.06
N ARG A 153 6.07 -4.88 27.44
CA ARG A 153 6.74 -3.93 28.33
C ARG A 153 5.75 -3.36 29.35
N ARG A 154 5.51 -4.12 30.42
CA ARG A 154 4.98 -3.56 31.67
C ARG A 154 6.08 -3.50 32.72
N ARG A 155 6.23 -2.30 33.28
CA ARG A 155 7.05 -1.89 34.42
C ARG A 155 8.55 -1.84 34.17
N LEU A 156 9.03 -0.70 33.68
CA LEU A 156 10.05 0.12 34.35
C LEU A 156 9.88 1.56 33.85
N GLY A 157 9.79 2.50 34.78
CA GLY A 157 9.67 3.93 34.48
C GLY A 157 10.85 4.40 33.63
N GLY A 158 10.55 5.16 32.58
CA GLY A 158 11.55 5.69 31.67
C GLY A 158 10.92 6.71 30.75
N THR A 159 11.46 7.91 30.78
CA THR A 159 11.03 9.14 30.15
C THR A 159 10.69 8.98 28.66
N LEU A 160 9.59 9.62 28.26
CA LEU A 160 9.10 9.74 26.89
C LEU A 160 10.18 10.41 26.01
N PHE A 161 10.84 9.64 25.13
CA PHE A 161 11.69 10.21 24.08
C PHE A 161 10.77 10.81 23.00
N THR A 162 10.65 12.15 23.01
CA THR A 162 9.99 12.89 21.93
C THR A 162 10.96 13.11 20.77
N ALA A 163 10.44 13.24 19.55
CA ALA A 163 11.18 13.39 18.29
C ALA A 163 12.14 14.63 18.20
N ARG A 164 12.36 15.35 19.30
CA ARG A 164 13.35 16.43 19.41
C ARG A 164 14.79 15.93 19.56
N ASP A 165 15.01 14.68 19.95
CA ASP A 165 16.35 14.17 20.26
C ASP A 165 17.12 13.61 19.04
N GLN A 166 16.49 13.51 17.86
CA GLN A 166 17.12 12.97 16.64
C GLN A 166 17.81 14.03 15.75
N TRP A 167 17.77 15.31 16.12
CA TRP A 167 18.42 16.36 15.34
C TRP A 167 19.08 17.41 16.25
N PRO A 168 20.39 17.30 16.55
CA PRO A 168 21.07 18.35 17.27
C PRO A 168 21.15 19.58 16.37
N HIS A 169 20.31 20.58 16.65
CA HIS A 169 20.44 21.91 16.09
C HIS A 169 21.79 22.52 16.51
N ARG A 170 22.85 22.31 15.72
CA ARG A 170 23.99 23.23 15.73
C ARG A 170 23.57 24.50 15.01
N ARG A 171 23.24 25.54 15.77
CA ARG A 171 23.20 26.91 15.26
C ARG A 171 24.65 27.32 14.96
N HIS A 172 25.06 27.22 13.69
CA HIS A 172 26.16 28.03 13.19
C HIS A 172 25.55 29.23 12.46
N PRO A 173 25.95 30.48 12.76
CA PRO A 173 25.54 31.62 11.97
C PRO A 173 26.19 31.53 10.59
N VAL A 174 25.37 31.52 9.53
CA VAL A 174 25.83 31.57 8.14
C VAL A 174 26.19 33.03 7.82
N PRO A 175 27.43 33.34 7.41
CA PRO A 175 27.77 34.68 6.96
C PRO A 175 27.08 34.98 5.62
N HIS A 176 26.58 36.21 5.47
CA HIS A 176 26.04 36.75 4.22
C HIS A 176 27.12 36.91 3.15
N SER A 177 27.50 35.83 2.46
CA SER A 177 28.14 35.88 1.13
C SER A 177 28.41 34.48 0.58
N ALA A 178 27.43 33.88 -0.11
CA ALA A 178 27.72 32.82 -1.08
C ALA A 178 26.59 32.78 -2.11
N ARG A 179 26.79 33.57 -3.16
CA ARG A 179 25.97 33.58 -4.37
C ARG A 179 26.10 32.24 -5.09
N TYR A 180 25.00 31.86 -5.74
CA TYR A 180 24.86 30.88 -6.82
C TYR A 180 26.17 30.38 -7.47
N ALA A 181 26.33 29.06 -7.51
CA ALA A 181 27.11 28.37 -8.53
C ALA A 181 26.35 27.11 -8.96
N VAL A 182 25.70 27.22 -10.12
CA VAL A 182 25.25 26.11 -10.96
C VAL A 182 26.51 25.41 -11.48
N LEU A 183 26.60 24.09 -11.36
CA LEU A 183 27.58 23.31 -12.13
C LEU A 183 26.90 22.15 -12.86
N SER A 184 26.79 22.37 -14.16
CA SER A 184 26.55 21.42 -15.22
C SER A 184 27.74 20.46 -15.38
N ARG A 185 27.43 19.19 -15.71
CA ARG A 185 28.22 18.18 -16.45
C ARG A 185 29.71 18.00 -16.11
N LEU A 186 30.05 16.78 -15.69
CA LEU A 186 30.95 15.85 -16.40
C LEU A 186 30.40 14.42 -16.25
#